data_AF-A0A927UW52-F1
#
_entry.id   AF-A0A927UW52-F1
#
_cell.length_a   1.000
_cell.length_b   1.000
_cell.length_c   1.000
_cell.angle_alpha   90.00
_cell.angle_beta   90.00
_cell.angle_gamma   90.00
#
_symmetry.space_group_name_H-M   'P 1'
#
loop_
_entity.id
_entity.type
_entity.pdbx_description
1 polymer ?
#
loop_
_entity_poly.entity_id
_entity_poly.type
_entity_poly.pdbx_seq_one_letter_code
_entity_poly.pdbx_strand_id
1 'polypeptide(L)'
;MIKINVLGSCVSRVALLDGDRTAHGIVGEGVELGYFLDKQNIICAMTSSPFSREEIDSVRAEEIYDPARIKTLKQCLSKETVSMLFSPKADYIVIDLYDMQNDFGIFNGKIFSTCAHEFFQTELFRKYANDIAVANFMLMPKDRVFHMSDVFFDKLLEVYDSDHIILNRFRSNTYYLSKEGYILHVPDMYKKPYHSNDAYNEPLWSLEEHIIEKYNPYVIDLSKYFCGDANYWDNLNGAHFEKEFYRETYDQIMRIVRGESKERYYSQPDFFNPQRRGYEEDRERLFDVESNLIMFNKLLEADDILWLNILDKLNTYAPEDVRVKQYMECLGNIS
;
A
#
# COMPACT_ATOMS: atom_id res chain seq x y z
N MET A 1 12.23 -16.89 16.20
CA MET A 1 12.18 -16.05 14.99
C MET A 1 10.73 -15.66 14.84
N ILE A 2 10.43 -14.36 14.79
CA ILE A 2 9.07 -13.85 14.60
C ILE A 2 8.74 -13.96 13.12
N LYS A 3 7.63 -14.59 12.79
CA LYS A 3 7.15 -14.74 11.42
C LYS A 3 6.03 -13.76 11.14
N ILE A 4 6.13 -13.05 10.02
CA ILE A 4 5.14 -12.04 9.62
C ILE A 4 4.60 -12.38 8.23
N ASN A 5 3.30 -12.61 8.13
CA ASN A 5 2.62 -12.68 6.83
C ASN A 5 2.27 -11.27 6.33
N VAL A 6 2.24 -11.08 5.02
CA VAL A 6 1.80 -9.84 4.38
C VAL A 6 0.67 -10.16 3.42
N LEU A 7 -0.47 -9.48 3.59
CA LEU A 7 -1.59 -9.48 2.65
C LEU A 7 -1.79 -8.06 2.13
N GLY A 8 -1.51 -7.82 0.85
CA GLY A 8 -1.59 -6.48 0.30
C GLY A 8 -0.68 -6.30 -0.89
N SER A 9 0.13 -5.25 -0.89
CA SER A 9 0.88 -4.82 -2.06
C SER A 9 2.38 -4.68 -1.79
N CYS A 10 3.10 -4.11 -2.76
CA CYS A 10 4.49 -3.70 -2.57
C CYS A 10 4.63 -2.69 -1.41
N VAL A 11 3.57 -1.96 -1.05
CA VAL A 11 3.55 -0.99 0.04
C VAL A 11 4.02 -1.64 1.35
N SER A 12 3.33 -2.68 1.80
CA SER A 12 3.69 -3.37 3.04
C SER A 12 4.88 -4.32 2.88
N ARG A 13 5.05 -4.98 1.73
CA ARG A 13 6.19 -5.88 1.53
C ARG A 13 7.52 -5.15 1.54
N VAL A 14 7.63 -4.04 0.78
CA VAL A 14 8.89 -3.29 0.69
C VAL A 14 9.17 -2.57 1.99
N ALA A 15 8.13 -2.10 2.70
CA ALA A 15 8.28 -1.62 4.07
C ALA A 15 8.84 -2.72 4.98
N LEU A 16 8.26 -3.91 4.96
CA LEU A 16 8.78 -5.02 5.76
C LEU A 16 10.22 -5.38 5.38
N LEU A 17 10.69 -5.10 4.16
CA LEU A 17 12.07 -5.33 3.71
C LEU A 17 12.96 -4.09 3.84
N ASP A 18 12.61 -3.14 4.71
CA ASP A 18 13.38 -1.91 4.99
C ASP A 18 13.74 -1.09 3.73
N GLY A 19 12.82 -1.04 2.76
CA GLY A 19 13.06 -0.34 1.50
C GLY A 19 13.95 -1.11 0.52
N ASP A 20 14.16 -2.42 0.69
CA ASP A 20 14.77 -3.27 -0.34
C ASP A 20 13.69 -3.94 -1.21
N ARG A 21 13.56 -3.45 -2.45
CA ARG A 21 12.67 -3.99 -3.48
C ARG A 21 12.99 -5.44 -3.86
N THR A 22 14.25 -5.83 -3.76
CA THR A 22 14.82 -7.07 -4.32
C THR A 22 15.09 -8.15 -3.28
N ALA A 23 15.11 -7.80 -1.99
CA ALA A 23 15.30 -8.76 -0.91
C ALA A 23 14.19 -9.82 -0.87
N HIS A 24 14.55 -11.00 -0.35
CA HIS A 24 13.64 -12.11 -0.10
C HIS A 24 13.98 -12.78 1.23
N GLY A 25 12.96 -13.17 2.00
CA GLY A 25 13.12 -14.01 3.20
C GLY A 25 13.35 -13.23 4.50
N ILE A 26 14.60 -13.19 4.98
CA ILE A 26 14.94 -12.61 6.29
C ILE A 26 14.85 -11.08 6.19
N VAL A 27 14.06 -10.53 7.09
CA VAL A 27 13.68 -9.11 7.13
C VAL A 27 14.66 -8.30 7.98
N GLY A 28 15.18 -8.93 9.04
CA GLY A 28 16.11 -8.34 9.99
C GLY A 28 16.52 -9.35 11.05
N GLU A 29 17.20 -8.90 12.10
CA GLU A 29 17.58 -9.79 13.21
C GLU A 29 16.34 -10.36 13.90
N GLY A 30 16.12 -11.67 13.74
CA GLY A 30 15.07 -12.41 14.43
C GLY A 30 13.68 -12.33 13.80
N VAL A 31 13.52 -11.72 12.62
CA VAL A 31 12.23 -11.60 11.89
C VAL A 31 12.32 -12.23 10.50
N GLU A 32 11.33 -13.05 10.13
CA GLU A 32 11.17 -13.62 8.79
C GLU A 32 9.86 -13.18 8.12
N LEU A 33 9.93 -12.89 6.82
CA LEU A 33 8.73 -12.80 5.98
C LEU A 33 8.19 -14.22 5.74
N GLY A 34 6.93 -14.43 6.12
CA GLY A 34 6.15 -15.62 5.81
C GLY A 34 5.57 -15.56 4.40
N TYR A 35 4.25 -15.73 4.29
CA TYR A 35 3.57 -15.55 3.02
C TYR A 35 3.49 -14.07 2.66
N PHE A 36 3.79 -13.76 1.39
CA PHE A 36 3.39 -12.51 0.75
C PHE A 36 2.29 -12.84 -0.25
N LEU A 37 1.08 -12.37 0.04
CA LEU A 37 -0.11 -12.60 -0.77
C LEU A 37 -0.49 -11.28 -1.43
N ASP A 38 -0.07 -11.12 -2.69
CA ASP A 38 -0.31 -9.91 -3.47
C ASP A 38 -1.48 -10.05 -4.44
N LYS A 39 -2.11 -8.91 -4.75
CA LYS A 39 -3.26 -8.84 -5.68
C LYS A 39 -4.47 -9.66 -5.21
N GLN A 40 -4.51 -9.98 -3.91
CA GLN A 40 -5.57 -10.73 -3.26
C GLN A 40 -6.50 -9.75 -2.55
N ASN A 41 -7.64 -9.45 -3.16
CA ASN A 41 -8.62 -8.57 -2.54
C ASN A 41 -9.35 -9.32 -1.41
N ILE A 42 -9.42 -8.71 -0.22
CA ILE A 42 -9.97 -9.34 1.00
C ILE A 42 -11.42 -9.79 0.83
N ILE A 43 -12.24 -9.06 0.07
CA ILE A 43 -13.63 -9.41 -0.19
C ILE A 43 -13.71 -10.54 -1.21
N CYS A 44 -12.97 -10.43 -2.32
CA CYS A 44 -12.93 -11.47 -3.35
C CYS A 44 -12.48 -12.81 -2.79
N ALA A 45 -11.53 -12.81 -1.85
CA ALA A 45 -10.98 -14.01 -1.21
C ALA A 45 -12.01 -14.79 -0.37
N MET A 46 -13.09 -14.13 0.10
CA MET A 46 -14.13 -14.76 0.94
C MET A 46 -15.25 -15.44 0.14
N THR A 47 -15.17 -15.45 -1.19
CA THR A 47 -16.19 -16.06 -2.06
C THR A 47 -15.73 -17.38 -2.64
N SER A 48 -16.67 -18.21 -3.10
CA SER A 48 -16.33 -19.45 -3.80
C SER A 48 -15.71 -19.17 -5.17
N SER A 49 -14.90 -20.10 -5.67
CA SER A 49 -14.30 -19.98 -7.01
C SER A 49 -15.36 -19.82 -8.10
N PRO A 50 -15.17 -18.89 -9.06
CA PRO A 50 -16.06 -18.72 -10.21
C PRO A 50 -15.83 -19.74 -11.35
N PHE A 51 -14.70 -20.45 -11.34
CA PHE A 51 -14.27 -21.36 -12.42
C PHE A 51 -14.02 -22.77 -11.89
N SER A 52 -14.05 -23.79 -12.77
CA SER A 52 -13.65 -25.14 -12.37
C SER A 52 -12.13 -25.23 -12.14
N ARG A 53 -11.69 -26.25 -11.41
CA ARG A 53 -10.25 -26.48 -11.17
C ARG A 53 -9.51 -26.71 -12.50
N GLU A 54 -10.10 -27.48 -13.40
CA GLU A 54 -9.54 -27.76 -14.72
C GLU A 54 -9.38 -26.47 -15.55
N GLU A 55 -10.34 -25.55 -15.47
CA GLU A 55 -10.26 -24.25 -16.15
C GLU A 55 -9.14 -23.38 -15.59
N ILE A 56 -9.00 -23.32 -14.26
CA ILE A 56 -7.92 -22.56 -13.61
C ILE A 56 -6.56 -23.17 -13.96
N ASP A 57 -6.44 -24.50 -13.92
CA ASP A 57 -5.21 -25.20 -14.24
C ASP A 57 -4.80 -25.02 -15.71
N SER A 58 -5.77 -24.81 -16.61
CA SER A 58 -5.53 -24.57 -18.04
C SER A 58 -4.90 -23.20 -18.36
N VAL A 59 -5.00 -22.21 -17.46
CA VAL A 59 -4.39 -20.89 -17.68
C VAL A 59 -2.87 -21.03 -17.69
N ARG A 60 -2.22 -20.48 -18.72
CA ARG A 60 -0.76 -20.58 -18.92
C ARG A 60 -0.04 -19.25 -18.70
N ALA A 61 1.22 -19.33 -18.30
CA ALA A 61 2.03 -18.16 -17.98
C ALA A 61 2.35 -17.30 -19.21
N GLU A 62 2.39 -17.91 -20.40
CA GLU A 62 2.66 -17.20 -21.66
C GLU A 62 1.47 -16.36 -22.15
N GLU A 63 0.30 -16.52 -21.53
CA GLU A 63 -0.91 -15.77 -21.90
C GLU A 63 -0.99 -14.41 -21.21
N ILE A 64 -0.21 -14.16 -20.16
CA ILE A 64 -0.32 -12.97 -19.30
C ILE A 64 0.86 -12.01 -19.49
N TYR A 65 0.73 -10.75 -19.06
CA TYR A 65 1.77 -9.73 -19.24
C TYR A 65 3.02 -10.02 -18.41
N ASP A 66 2.84 -10.44 -17.16
CA ASP A 66 3.92 -10.83 -16.26
C ASP A 66 3.80 -12.33 -15.93
N PRO A 67 4.54 -13.21 -16.64
CA PRO A 67 4.50 -14.66 -16.42
C PRO A 67 4.79 -15.09 -14.98
N ALA A 68 5.52 -14.28 -14.19
CA ALA A 68 5.79 -14.58 -12.79
C ALA A 68 4.51 -14.57 -11.92
N ARG A 69 3.45 -13.89 -12.37
CA ARG A 69 2.17 -13.77 -11.65
C ARG A 69 1.23 -14.94 -11.88
N ILE A 70 1.58 -15.93 -12.69
CA ILE A 70 0.68 -17.06 -12.98
C ILE A 70 0.19 -17.76 -11.71
N LYS A 71 1.07 -17.91 -10.71
CA LYS A 71 0.72 -18.51 -9.42
C LYS A 71 -0.28 -17.63 -8.67
N THR A 72 -0.02 -16.32 -8.58
CA THR A 72 -0.91 -15.34 -7.94
C THR A 72 -2.28 -15.30 -8.61
N LEU A 73 -2.32 -15.30 -9.95
CA LEU A 73 -3.58 -15.35 -10.70
C LEU A 73 -4.35 -16.63 -10.40
N LYS A 74 -3.71 -17.81 -10.46
CA LYS A 74 -4.38 -19.07 -10.12
C LYS A 74 -4.92 -19.07 -8.69
N GLN A 75 -4.15 -18.53 -7.75
CA GLN A 75 -4.57 -18.35 -6.35
C GLN A 75 -5.82 -17.43 -6.21
N CYS A 76 -5.87 -16.32 -6.95
CA CYS A 76 -7.03 -15.42 -7.00
C CYS A 76 -8.30 -16.15 -7.46
N LEU A 77 -8.15 -17.03 -8.47
CA LEU A 77 -9.26 -17.78 -9.05
C LEU A 77 -9.66 -18.96 -8.17
N SER A 78 -8.71 -19.67 -7.57
CA SER A 78 -8.94 -20.86 -6.73
C SER A 78 -9.36 -20.53 -5.29
N LYS A 79 -9.20 -19.27 -4.85
CA LYS A 79 -9.60 -18.76 -3.52
C LYS A 79 -8.79 -19.34 -2.36
N GLU A 80 -7.51 -19.59 -2.60
CA GLU A 80 -6.61 -20.20 -1.62
C GLU A 80 -6.04 -19.21 -0.57
N THR A 81 -6.20 -17.90 -0.78
CA THR A 81 -5.60 -16.86 0.09
C THR A 81 -5.94 -17.05 1.57
N VAL A 82 -7.22 -17.28 1.89
CA VAL A 82 -7.68 -17.42 3.29
C VAL A 82 -7.11 -18.69 3.93
N SER A 83 -7.08 -19.82 3.20
CA SER A 83 -6.53 -21.07 3.75
C SER A 83 -5.01 -20.98 3.96
N MET A 84 -4.30 -20.28 3.07
CA MET A 84 -2.86 -20.05 3.21
C MET A 84 -2.52 -19.19 4.42
N LEU A 85 -3.31 -18.15 4.73
CA LEU A 85 -3.10 -17.31 5.92
C LEU A 85 -3.28 -18.07 7.23
N PHE A 86 -4.06 -19.15 7.22
CA PHE A 86 -4.44 -19.89 8.42
C PHE A 86 -3.55 -21.09 8.72
N SER A 87 -2.71 -21.53 7.76
CA SER A 87 -1.82 -22.68 7.98
C SER A 87 -0.57 -22.66 7.08
N PRO A 88 0.66 -22.58 7.64
CA PRO A 88 0.96 -22.40 9.07
C PRO A 88 0.67 -20.97 9.56
N LYS A 89 0.19 -20.85 10.80
CA LYS A 89 -0.01 -19.55 11.47
C LYS A 89 1.34 -18.83 11.64
N ALA A 90 1.42 -17.59 11.15
CA ALA A 90 2.50 -16.67 11.46
C ALA A 90 2.23 -15.97 12.81
N ASP A 91 3.23 -15.32 13.39
CA ASP A 91 3.05 -14.58 14.63
C ASP A 91 2.23 -13.30 14.38
N TYR A 92 2.50 -12.59 13.28
CA TYR A 92 1.78 -11.37 12.89
C TYR A 92 1.30 -11.43 11.43
N ILE A 93 0.31 -10.59 11.12
CA ILE A 93 -0.06 -10.24 9.75
C ILE A 93 -0.02 -8.72 9.55
N VAL A 94 0.65 -8.28 8.49
CA VAL A 94 0.58 -6.90 8.00
C VAL A 94 -0.37 -6.85 6.81
N ILE A 95 -1.34 -5.95 6.86
CA ILE A 95 -2.37 -5.77 5.84
C ILE A 95 -2.30 -4.34 5.30
N ASP A 96 -2.30 -4.19 3.98
CA ASP A 96 -2.70 -2.94 3.31
C ASP A 96 -3.86 -3.21 2.37
N LEU A 97 -4.73 -2.21 2.21
CA LEU A 97 -5.96 -2.34 1.43
C LEU A 97 -5.84 -1.78 0.01
N TYR A 98 -4.62 -1.71 -0.54
CA TYR A 98 -4.37 -1.29 -1.93
C TYR A 98 -5.30 -2.00 -2.93
N ASP A 99 -5.49 -3.31 -2.78
CA ASP A 99 -6.27 -4.12 -3.71
C ASP A 99 -7.78 -3.82 -3.68
N MET A 100 -8.27 -3.04 -2.72
CA MET A 100 -9.64 -2.52 -2.72
C MET A 100 -9.87 -1.50 -3.84
N GLN A 101 -8.82 -0.83 -4.29
CA GLN A 101 -8.87 0.15 -5.36
C GLN A 101 -8.84 -0.47 -6.77
N ASN A 102 -8.52 -1.75 -6.90
CA ASN A 102 -8.43 -2.45 -8.18
C ASN A 102 -9.79 -2.99 -8.62
N ASP A 103 -9.99 -3.02 -9.93
CA ASP A 103 -11.17 -3.65 -10.53
C ASP A 103 -11.21 -5.17 -10.29
N PHE A 104 -12.40 -5.67 -10.01
CA PHE A 104 -12.72 -7.09 -9.85
C PHE A 104 -13.67 -7.58 -10.94
N GLY A 105 -13.60 -8.88 -11.24
CA GLY A 105 -14.47 -9.55 -12.20
C GLY A 105 -15.68 -10.19 -11.52
N ILE A 106 -16.79 -10.27 -12.25
CA ILE A 106 -18.03 -10.92 -11.84
C ILE A 106 -18.39 -11.97 -12.89
N PHE A 107 -18.57 -13.21 -12.46
CA PHE A 107 -18.97 -14.33 -13.33
C PHE A 107 -19.81 -15.33 -12.55
N ASN A 108 -20.91 -15.82 -13.13
CA ASN A 108 -21.82 -16.80 -12.50
C ASN A 108 -22.25 -16.42 -11.06
N GLY A 109 -22.50 -15.13 -10.82
CA GLY A 109 -22.90 -14.61 -9.50
C GLY A 109 -21.78 -14.64 -8.45
N LYS A 110 -20.53 -14.87 -8.85
CA LYS A 110 -19.33 -14.88 -8.01
C LYS A 110 -18.40 -13.74 -8.42
N ILE A 111 -17.57 -13.28 -7.49
CA ILE A 111 -16.63 -12.18 -7.68
C ILE A 111 -15.18 -12.70 -7.56
N PHE A 112 -14.25 -12.10 -8.28
CA PHE A 112 -12.84 -12.51 -8.21
C PHE A 112 -11.87 -11.38 -8.54
N SER A 113 -10.69 -11.44 -7.90
CA SER A 113 -9.57 -10.57 -8.24
C SER A 113 -9.04 -10.92 -9.62
N THR A 114 -8.85 -9.90 -10.46
CA THR A 114 -8.33 -10.05 -11.83
C THR A 114 -6.80 -10.17 -11.88
N CYS A 115 -6.14 -10.16 -10.71
CA CYS A 115 -4.69 -10.12 -10.53
C CYS A 115 -4.07 -8.95 -11.33
N ALA A 116 -4.50 -7.71 -11.08
CA ALA A 116 -4.07 -6.54 -11.85
C ALA A 116 -4.27 -6.69 -13.37
N HIS A 117 -5.46 -7.14 -13.78
CA HIS A 117 -5.88 -7.35 -15.18
C HIS A 117 -5.12 -8.45 -15.95
N GLU A 118 -4.24 -9.22 -15.32
CA GLU A 118 -3.60 -10.38 -15.97
C GLU A 118 -4.65 -11.38 -16.48
N PHE A 119 -5.74 -11.59 -15.74
CA PHE A 119 -6.83 -12.46 -16.13
C PHE A 119 -7.41 -12.13 -17.52
N PHE A 120 -7.49 -10.84 -17.88
CA PHE A 120 -8.10 -10.40 -19.14
C PHE A 120 -7.24 -10.72 -20.38
N GLN A 121 -6.01 -11.18 -20.19
CA GLN A 121 -5.15 -11.62 -21.30
C GLN A 121 -5.37 -13.10 -21.67
N THR A 122 -5.96 -13.87 -20.76
CA THR A 122 -6.06 -15.33 -20.83
C THR A 122 -7.06 -15.83 -21.86
N GLU A 123 -6.86 -17.06 -22.35
CA GLU A 123 -7.86 -17.76 -23.18
C GLU A 123 -9.16 -18.00 -22.41
N LEU A 124 -9.07 -18.21 -21.09
CA LEU A 124 -10.23 -18.39 -20.21
C LEU A 124 -11.13 -17.15 -20.20
N PHE A 125 -10.56 -15.94 -20.15
CA PHE A 125 -11.34 -14.71 -20.32
C PHE A 125 -11.98 -14.65 -21.71
N ARG A 126 -11.23 -14.94 -22.79
CA ARG A 126 -11.78 -14.90 -24.16
C ARG A 126 -12.98 -15.84 -24.34
N LYS A 127 -12.95 -17.01 -23.70
CA LYS A 127 -14.05 -17.98 -23.69
C LYS A 127 -15.34 -17.41 -23.10
N TYR A 128 -15.23 -16.55 -22.09
CA TYR A 128 -16.35 -16.03 -21.30
C TYR A 128 -16.52 -14.51 -21.35
N ALA A 129 -15.86 -13.82 -22.30
CA ALA A 129 -15.74 -12.37 -22.28
C ALA A 129 -17.09 -11.64 -22.26
N ASN A 130 -18.12 -12.20 -22.91
CA ASN A 130 -19.46 -11.62 -22.96
C ASN A 130 -20.28 -11.83 -21.66
N ASP A 131 -19.84 -12.75 -20.80
CA ASP A 131 -20.54 -13.11 -19.57
C ASP A 131 -19.88 -12.52 -18.32
N ILE A 132 -18.68 -11.93 -18.48
CA ILE A 132 -17.89 -11.38 -17.40
C ILE A 132 -18.11 -9.87 -17.32
N ALA A 133 -18.62 -9.42 -16.18
CA ALA A 133 -18.70 -8.00 -15.86
C ALA A 133 -17.50 -7.55 -15.01
N VAL A 134 -17.20 -6.26 -15.02
CA VAL A 134 -16.14 -5.63 -14.23
C VAL A 134 -16.74 -4.54 -13.35
N ALA A 135 -16.29 -4.46 -12.10
CA ALA A 135 -16.70 -3.45 -11.14
C ALA A 135 -15.55 -3.09 -10.20
N ASN A 136 -15.75 -2.06 -9.38
CA ASN A 136 -14.78 -1.57 -8.41
C ASN A 136 -15.45 -1.33 -7.05
N PHE A 137 -14.85 -1.82 -5.96
CA PHE A 137 -15.43 -1.67 -4.62
C PHE A 137 -15.50 -0.22 -4.17
N MET A 138 -14.57 0.63 -4.60
CA MET A 138 -14.52 2.05 -4.23
C MET A 138 -15.64 2.88 -4.86
N LEU A 139 -16.38 2.29 -5.81
CA LEU A 139 -17.57 2.89 -6.45
C LEU A 139 -18.89 2.32 -5.91
N MET A 140 -18.83 1.38 -4.96
CA MET A 140 -20.02 0.75 -4.36
C MET A 140 -20.48 1.52 -3.11
N PRO A 141 -21.75 1.35 -2.68
CA PRO A 141 -22.21 1.91 -1.41
C PRO A 141 -21.35 1.44 -0.23
N LYS A 142 -20.89 2.39 0.60
CA LYS A 142 -19.93 2.16 1.70
C LYS A 142 -20.39 1.04 2.64
N ASP A 143 -21.64 1.06 3.11
CA ASP A 143 -22.19 0.05 4.02
C ASP A 143 -22.09 -1.39 3.48
N ARG A 144 -22.24 -1.56 2.15
CA ARG A 144 -22.09 -2.88 1.53
C ARG A 144 -20.64 -3.34 1.54
N VAL A 145 -19.71 -2.44 1.23
CA VAL A 145 -18.27 -2.74 1.28
C VAL A 145 -17.86 -3.06 2.70
N PHE A 146 -18.33 -2.31 3.70
CA PHE A 146 -18.04 -2.54 5.12
C PHE A 146 -18.52 -3.93 5.56
N HIS A 147 -19.79 -4.27 5.28
CA HIS A 147 -20.32 -5.60 5.63
C HIS A 147 -19.57 -6.75 4.96
N MET A 148 -19.13 -6.57 3.71
CA MET A 148 -18.36 -7.59 2.99
C MET A 148 -16.92 -7.72 3.54
N SER A 149 -16.30 -6.61 3.91
CA SER A 149 -14.98 -6.60 4.57
C SER A 149 -15.04 -7.22 5.96
N ASP A 150 -16.14 -7.00 6.69
CA ASP A 150 -16.34 -7.56 8.02
C ASP A 150 -16.23 -9.09 8.01
N VAL A 151 -16.79 -9.75 6.99
CA VAL A 151 -16.71 -11.22 6.84
C VAL A 151 -15.26 -11.71 6.81
N PHE A 152 -14.35 -10.95 6.19
CA PHE A 152 -12.93 -11.28 6.16
C PHE A 152 -12.27 -11.06 7.53
N PHE A 153 -12.49 -9.90 8.16
CA PHE A 153 -11.84 -9.58 9.44
C PHE A 153 -12.37 -10.42 10.61
N ASP A 154 -13.67 -10.74 10.62
CA ASP A 154 -14.26 -11.68 11.58
C ASP A 154 -13.58 -13.06 11.47
N LYS A 155 -13.30 -13.51 10.23
CA LYS A 155 -12.57 -14.76 9.98
C LYS A 155 -11.10 -14.65 10.37
N LEU A 156 -10.46 -13.51 10.10
CA LEU A 156 -9.06 -13.27 10.45
C LEU A 156 -8.85 -13.34 11.97
N LEU A 157 -9.79 -12.81 12.76
CA LEU A 157 -9.79 -12.86 14.22
C LEU A 157 -9.87 -14.27 14.81
N GLU A 158 -10.31 -15.28 14.04
CA GLU A 158 -10.24 -16.68 14.47
C GLU A 158 -8.78 -17.19 14.54
N VAL A 159 -7.84 -16.51 13.87
CA VAL A 159 -6.43 -16.94 13.76
C VAL A 159 -5.48 -15.91 14.37
N TYR A 160 -5.67 -14.63 14.10
CA TYR A 160 -4.87 -13.52 14.64
C TYR A 160 -5.76 -12.66 15.51
N ASP A 161 -5.51 -12.60 16.82
CA ASP A 161 -6.20 -11.60 17.63
C ASP A 161 -5.77 -10.17 17.21
N SER A 162 -6.46 -9.15 17.71
CA SER A 162 -6.21 -7.74 17.36
C SER A 162 -4.75 -7.32 17.55
N ASP A 163 -4.05 -7.92 18.52
CA ASP A 163 -2.68 -7.56 18.88
C ASP A 163 -1.64 -8.19 17.92
N HIS A 164 -2.11 -9.02 16.98
CA HIS A 164 -1.28 -9.64 15.96
C HIS A 164 -1.64 -9.19 14.53
N ILE A 165 -2.50 -8.18 14.40
CA ILE A 165 -2.88 -7.56 13.12
C ILE A 165 -2.30 -6.15 13.06
N ILE A 166 -1.55 -5.85 12.01
CA ILE A 166 -1.01 -4.53 11.69
C ILE A 166 -1.66 -4.05 10.40
N LEU A 167 -2.47 -3.00 10.47
CA LEU A 167 -3.00 -2.29 9.32
C LEU A 167 -2.02 -1.18 8.92
N ASN A 168 -1.36 -1.35 7.78
CA ASN A 168 -0.56 -0.32 7.15
C ASN A 168 -1.47 0.47 6.21
N ARG A 169 -1.90 1.66 6.64
CA ARG A 169 -2.87 2.47 5.90
C ARG A 169 -2.31 2.90 4.57
N PHE A 170 -3.13 2.77 3.52
CA PHE A 170 -2.74 3.07 2.17
C PHE A 170 -3.47 4.32 1.64
N ARG A 171 -2.70 5.36 1.30
CA ARG A 171 -3.16 6.50 0.49
C ARG A 171 -2.44 6.47 -0.84
N SER A 172 -3.16 6.34 -1.95
CA SER A 172 -2.57 6.41 -3.28
C SER A 172 -1.93 7.78 -3.52
N ASN A 173 -0.72 7.78 -4.08
CA ASN A 173 0.03 8.99 -4.40
C ASN A 173 -0.74 9.91 -5.37
N THR A 174 -0.88 11.18 -4.97
CA THR A 174 -1.34 12.26 -5.85
C THR A 174 -0.18 13.00 -6.51
N TYR A 175 0.98 12.99 -5.86
CA TYR A 175 2.21 13.65 -6.29
C TYR A 175 3.37 12.68 -6.38
N TYR A 176 4.44 13.08 -7.08
CA TYR A 176 5.71 12.37 -7.10
C TYR A 176 6.90 13.34 -7.24
N LEU A 177 8.06 12.93 -6.74
CA LEU A 177 9.35 13.56 -6.99
C LEU A 177 9.93 13.08 -8.33
N SER A 178 10.15 14.01 -9.26
CA SER A 178 10.73 13.74 -10.56
C SER A 178 12.25 13.54 -10.48
N LYS A 179 12.85 12.98 -11.55
CA LYS A 179 14.31 12.81 -11.63
C LYS A 179 15.07 14.12 -11.70
N GLU A 180 14.38 15.19 -12.11
CA GLU A 180 14.90 16.55 -12.20
C GLU A 180 14.70 17.35 -10.91
N GLY A 181 14.10 16.74 -9.87
CA GLY A 181 13.94 17.35 -8.55
C GLY A 181 12.66 18.16 -8.34
N TYR A 182 11.65 18.01 -9.22
CA TYR A 182 10.36 18.71 -9.08
C TYR A 182 9.30 17.81 -8.45
N ILE A 183 8.47 18.37 -7.57
CA ILE A 183 7.25 17.71 -7.10
C ILE A 183 6.12 17.98 -8.09
N LEU A 184 5.61 16.92 -8.72
CA LEU A 184 4.61 16.99 -9.80
C LEU A 184 3.42 16.10 -9.51
N HIS A 185 2.26 16.41 -10.10
CA HIS A 185 1.10 15.52 -10.03
C HIS A 185 1.37 14.21 -10.78
N VAL A 186 0.92 13.09 -10.22
CA VAL A 186 0.96 11.79 -10.91
C VAL A 186 0.10 11.87 -12.18
N PRO A 187 0.67 11.66 -13.38
CA PRO A 187 -0.11 11.73 -14.62
C PRO A 187 -1.20 10.65 -14.72
N ASP A 188 -2.34 10.99 -15.33
CA ASP A 188 -3.50 10.09 -15.46
C ASP A 188 -3.19 8.76 -16.17
N MET A 189 -2.21 8.75 -17.09
CA MET A 189 -1.78 7.53 -17.78
C MET A 189 -1.22 6.45 -16.82
N TYR A 190 -0.83 6.82 -15.61
CA TYR A 190 -0.37 5.90 -14.56
C TYR A 190 -1.51 5.46 -13.61
N LYS A 191 -2.67 6.13 -13.66
CA LYS A 191 -3.87 5.86 -12.85
C LYS A 191 -4.82 4.88 -13.55
N LYS A 192 -4.30 3.72 -13.94
CA LYS A 192 -5.04 2.69 -14.68
C LYS A 192 -5.98 1.90 -13.75
N PRO A 193 -7.04 1.24 -14.25
CA PRO A 193 -8.01 0.51 -13.41
C PRO A 193 -7.46 -0.69 -12.60
N TYR A 194 -6.25 -1.13 -12.95
CA TYR A 194 -5.49 -2.19 -12.27
C TYR A 194 -4.35 -1.65 -11.38
N HIS A 195 -4.27 -0.33 -11.25
CA HIS A 195 -3.38 0.37 -10.33
C HIS A 195 -4.23 1.17 -9.33
N SER A 196 -3.63 1.52 -8.20
CA SER A 196 -4.24 2.46 -7.26
C SER A 196 -4.47 3.83 -7.92
N ASN A 197 -5.53 4.49 -7.47
CA ASN A 197 -5.96 5.79 -7.97
C ASN A 197 -6.31 6.67 -6.78
N ASP A 198 -5.77 7.88 -6.76
CA ASP A 198 -6.00 8.86 -5.69
C ASP A 198 -7.46 9.32 -5.59
N ALA A 199 -8.24 9.19 -6.67
CA ALA A 199 -9.69 9.38 -6.63
C ALA A 199 -10.41 8.43 -5.65
N TYR A 200 -9.78 7.32 -5.27
CA TYR A 200 -10.32 6.34 -4.33
C TYR A 200 -9.77 6.47 -2.91
N ASN A 201 -8.98 7.50 -2.61
CA ASN A 201 -8.41 7.70 -1.29
C ASN A 201 -9.48 7.94 -0.21
N GLU A 202 -10.54 8.72 -0.48
CA GLU A 202 -11.59 8.95 0.52
C GLU A 202 -12.44 7.70 0.81
N PRO A 203 -12.93 6.95 -0.20
CA PRO A 203 -13.66 5.72 0.07
C PRO A 203 -12.80 4.69 0.82
N LEU A 204 -11.52 4.59 0.48
CA LEU A 204 -10.59 3.69 1.16
C LEU A 204 -10.34 4.12 2.60
N TRP A 205 -10.10 5.41 2.84
CA TRP A 205 -9.94 5.97 4.18
C TRP A 205 -11.15 5.64 5.05
N SER A 206 -12.37 5.81 4.52
CA SER A 206 -13.61 5.48 5.24
C SER A 206 -13.69 3.99 5.61
N LEU A 207 -13.26 3.09 4.73
CA LEU A 207 -13.21 1.66 5.01
C LEU A 207 -12.16 1.32 6.07
N GLU A 208 -10.98 1.93 6.00
CA GLU A 208 -9.93 1.75 7.00
C GLU A 208 -10.39 2.25 8.37
N GLU A 209 -11.03 3.42 8.48
CA GLU A 209 -11.59 3.91 9.75
C GLU A 209 -12.60 2.93 10.35
N HIS A 210 -13.54 2.41 9.54
CA HIS A 210 -14.49 1.39 9.98
C HIS A 210 -13.78 0.14 10.53
N ILE A 211 -12.74 -0.33 9.84
CA ILE A 211 -11.94 -1.49 10.28
C ILE A 211 -11.22 -1.18 11.60
N ILE A 212 -10.63 0.02 11.72
CA ILE A 212 -9.89 0.45 12.91
C ILE A 212 -10.84 0.50 14.12
N GLU A 213 -11.99 1.15 13.97
CA GLU A 213 -13.00 1.28 15.03
C GLU A 213 -13.54 -0.08 15.49
N LYS A 214 -13.78 -1.00 14.55
CA LYS A 214 -14.43 -2.28 14.86
C LYS A 214 -13.46 -3.37 15.33
N TYR A 215 -12.26 -3.44 14.74
CA TYR A 215 -11.33 -4.55 14.94
C TYR A 215 -10.09 -4.18 15.75
N ASN A 216 -9.84 -2.88 15.98
CA ASN A 216 -8.77 -2.36 16.81
C ASN A 216 -7.38 -2.99 16.51
N PRO A 217 -6.92 -3.06 15.25
CA PRO A 217 -5.56 -3.54 14.94
C PRO A 217 -4.51 -2.54 15.45
N TYR A 218 -3.23 -2.90 15.35
CA TYR A 218 -2.19 -1.87 15.27
C TYR A 218 -2.32 -1.12 13.93
N VAL A 219 -2.07 0.18 13.91
CA VAL A 219 -2.22 1.04 12.74
C VAL A 219 -0.93 1.80 12.49
N ILE A 220 -0.43 1.74 11.26
CA ILE A 220 0.63 2.61 10.76
C ILE A 220 0.00 3.53 9.70
N ASP A 221 -0.07 4.83 10.00
CA ASP A 221 -0.70 5.85 9.15
C ASP A 221 0.33 6.89 8.71
N LEU A 222 1.29 6.43 7.91
CA LEU A 222 2.39 7.26 7.41
C LEU A 222 2.24 7.64 5.94
N SER A 223 1.55 6.83 5.12
CA SER A 223 1.49 7.03 3.66
C SER A 223 0.94 8.40 3.25
N LYS A 224 0.11 9.04 4.08
CA LYS A 224 -0.42 10.39 3.84
C LYS A 224 0.63 11.49 3.77
N TYR A 225 1.80 11.29 4.39
CA TYR A 225 2.89 12.26 4.42
C TYR A 225 3.84 12.11 3.22
N PHE A 226 3.83 10.98 2.51
CA PHE A 226 4.80 10.69 1.46
C PHE A 226 4.20 10.83 0.07
N CYS A 227 5.07 11.00 -0.92
CA CYS A 227 4.68 11.03 -2.32
C CYS A 227 5.38 9.90 -3.10
N GLY A 228 5.11 9.80 -4.40
CA GLY A 228 5.83 8.88 -5.27
C GLY A 228 7.26 9.32 -5.55
N ASP A 229 8.13 8.40 -5.97
CA ASP A 229 9.52 8.76 -6.32
C ASP A 229 10.00 8.12 -7.63
N ALA A 230 10.25 8.94 -8.65
CA ALA A 230 10.76 8.51 -9.94
C ALA A 230 12.26 8.15 -9.93
N ASN A 231 12.99 8.53 -8.88
CA ASN A 231 14.39 8.14 -8.69
C ASN A 231 14.48 6.73 -8.12
N TYR A 232 13.52 6.35 -7.29
CA TYR A 232 13.50 5.04 -6.64
C TYR A 232 12.70 3.99 -7.42
N TRP A 233 11.76 4.38 -8.30
CA TRP A 233 10.95 3.45 -9.10
C TRP A 233 11.09 3.67 -10.60
N ASP A 234 11.21 2.56 -11.35
CA ASP A 234 11.33 2.58 -12.82
C ASP A 234 9.98 2.83 -13.52
N ASN A 235 8.89 2.67 -12.79
CA ASN A 235 7.53 2.96 -13.22
C ASN A 235 6.77 3.73 -12.13
N LEU A 236 6.13 4.82 -12.52
CA LEU A 236 5.27 5.59 -11.60
C LEU A 236 3.90 4.92 -11.50
N ASN A 237 3.41 4.77 -10.27
CA ASN A 237 2.02 4.46 -9.96
C ASN A 237 1.68 4.97 -8.55
N GLY A 238 0.41 4.86 -8.16
CA GLY A 238 -0.06 5.37 -6.88
C GLY A 238 0.46 4.66 -5.62
N ALA A 239 1.23 3.58 -5.73
CA ALA A 239 1.73 2.80 -4.60
C ALA A 239 3.27 2.77 -4.49
N HIS A 240 3.95 3.49 -5.37
CA HIS A 240 5.41 3.53 -5.49
C HIS A 240 5.95 4.77 -4.79
N PHE A 241 6.11 4.68 -3.47
CA PHE A 241 6.51 5.77 -2.60
C PHE A 241 8.03 6.01 -2.62
N GLU A 242 8.41 7.15 -2.03
CA GLU A 242 9.76 7.44 -1.56
C GLU A 242 10.32 6.33 -0.65
N LYS A 243 11.64 6.16 -0.66
CA LYS A 243 12.32 5.09 0.10
C LYS A 243 12.14 5.28 1.62
N GLU A 244 12.06 6.53 2.04
CA GLU A 244 11.92 7.00 3.42
C GLU A 244 10.64 6.45 4.06
N PHE A 245 9.52 6.49 3.33
CA PHE A 245 8.25 5.88 3.75
C PHE A 245 8.41 4.41 4.18
N TYR A 246 9.12 3.61 3.36
CA TYR A 246 9.29 2.19 3.61
C TYR A 246 10.15 1.94 4.86
N ARG A 247 11.20 2.74 5.06
CA ARG A 247 12.09 2.67 6.24
C ARG A 247 11.36 3.08 7.52
N GLU A 248 10.61 4.16 7.49
CA GLU A 248 9.85 4.59 8.67
C GLU A 248 8.75 3.58 9.02
N THR A 249 8.05 3.05 8.01
CA THR A 249 7.06 1.98 8.20
C THR A 249 7.72 0.71 8.76
N TYR A 250 8.91 0.33 8.28
CA TYR A 250 9.70 -0.77 8.83
C TYR A 250 9.95 -0.59 10.33
N ASP A 251 10.40 0.59 10.75
CA ASP A 251 10.70 0.88 12.15
C ASP A 251 9.46 0.76 13.03
N GLN A 252 8.29 1.18 12.54
CA GLN A 252 7.03 0.99 13.27
C GLN A 252 6.63 -0.49 13.35
N ILE A 253 6.76 -1.25 12.27
CA ILE A 253 6.51 -2.71 12.30
C ILE A 253 7.43 -3.37 13.34
N MET A 254 8.73 -3.04 13.34
CA MET A 254 9.69 -3.59 14.30
C MET A 254 9.34 -3.24 15.75
N ARG A 255 8.97 -1.98 16.02
CA ARG A 255 8.53 -1.53 17.35
C ARG A 255 7.32 -2.32 17.85
N ILE A 256 6.34 -2.56 16.98
CA ILE A 256 5.14 -3.35 17.31
C ILE A 256 5.53 -4.80 17.63
N VAL A 257 6.20 -5.49 16.70
CA VAL A 257 6.43 -6.94 16.85
C VAL A 257 7.42 -7.29 17.95
N ARG A 258 8.28 -6.34 18.34
CA ARG A 258 9.21 -6.47 19.48
C ARG A 258 8.58 -6.03 20.81
N GLY A 259 7.37 -5.48 20.80
CA GLY A 259 6.67 -5.01 22.00
C GLY A 259 7.33 -3.80 22.65
N GLU A 260 7.97 -2.93 21.85
CA GLU A 260 8.70 -1.75 22.33
C GLU A 260 7.77 -0.59 22.74
N SER A 261 6.50 -0.63 22.32
CA SER A 261 5.48 0.36 22.67
C SER A 261 4.10 -0.28 22.87
N LYS A 262 3.24 0.41 23.62
CA LYS A 262 1.81 0.07 23.80
C LYS A 262 0.88 0.92 22.92
N GLU A 263 1.45 1.85 22.17
CA GLU A 263 0.72 2.68 21.21
C GLU A 263 0.12 1.81 20.11
N ARG A 264 -1.15 2.04 19.77
CA ARG A 264 -1.83 1.29 18.69
C ARG A 264 -1.85 2.04 17.37
N TYR A 265 -1.56 3.34 17.36
CA TYR A 265 -1.75 4.19 16.21
C TYR A 265 -0.50 5.04 15.97
N TYR A 266 0.29 4.69 14.97
CA TYR A 266 1.55 5.33 14.64
C TYR A 266 1.35 6.25 13.43
N SER A 267 1.31 7.55 13.65
CA SER A 267 1.06 8.54 12.58
C SER A 267 1.97 9.76 12.64
N GLN A 268 3.12 9.65 13.30
CA GLN A 268 4.12 10.70 13.38
C GLN A 268 5.30 10.31 12.50
N PRO A 269 5.58 11.04 11.40
CA PRO A 269 6.78 10.81 10.61
C PRO A 269 8.01 11.30 11.38
N ASP A 270 9.20 10.80 11.04
CA ASP A 270 10.47 11.20 11.67
C ASP A 270 11.09 12.48 11.08
N PHE A 271 10.28 13.27 10.38
CA PHE A 271 10.67 14.53 9.77
C PHE A 271 11.38 15.46 10.75
N PHE A 272 12.28 16.28 10.20
CA PHE A 272 13.12 17.25 10.90
C PHE A 272 14.13 16.65 11.88
N ASN A 273 14.28 15.32 11.91
CA ASN A 273 15.34 14.63 12.65
C ASN A 273 16.59 14.45 11.77
N PRO A 274 17.70 15.17 12.01
CA PRO A 274 18.92 15.01 11.21
C PRO A 274 19.65 13.68 11.46
N GLN A 275 19.21 12.88 12.43
CA GLN A 275 19.70 11.53 12.67
C GLN A 275 18.79 10.45 12.05
N ARG A 276 17.75 10.82 11.29
CA ARG A 276 16.87 9.84 10.65
C ARG A 276 17.60 8.99 9.61
N ARG A 277 17.10 7.77 9.39
CA ARG A 277 17.69 6.84 8.43
C ARG A 277 17.44 7.33 7.01
N GLY A 278 18.48 7.38 6.19
CA GLY A 278 18.38 7.87 4.81
C GLY A 278 18.59 9.37 4.62
N TYR A 279 18.80 10.15 5.69
CA TYR A 279 19.01 11.60 5.60
C TYR A 279 20.10 12.01 4.59
N GLU A 280 21.27 11.35 4.61
CA GLU A 280 22.34 11.65 3.63
C GLU A 280 22.01 11.15 2.22
N GLU A 281 21.32 10.01 2.08
CA GLU A 281 20.88 9.50 0.76
C GLU A 281 19.88 10.47 0.09
N ASP A 282 19.00 11.09 0.88
CA ASP A 282 18.11 12.12 0.40
C ASP A 282 18.88 13.32 -0.13
N ARG A 283 19.86 13.83 0.63
CA ARG A 283 20.66 15.02 0.25
C ARG A 283 21.42 14.87 -1.07
N GLU A 284 21.66 13.64 -1.53
CA GLU A 284 22.29 13.36 -2.81
C GLU A 284 21.32 13.47 -4.01
N ARG A 285 20.00 13.45 -3.79
CA ARG A 285 19.00 13.57 -4.85
C ARG A 285 18.87 15.03 -5.33
N LEU A 286 18.45 15.20 -6.58
CA LEU A 286 18.09 16.53 -7.09
C LEU A 286 16.80 17.01 -6.42
N PHE A 287 16.78 18.28 -6.01
CA PHE A 287 15.61 18.94 -5.45
C PHE A 287 15.61 20.42 -5.81
N ASP A 288 14.63 20.86 -6.61
CA ASP A 288 14.53 22.24 -7.05
C ASP A 288 13.83 23.11 -5.99
N VAL A 289 14.61 23.88 -5.24
CA VAL A 289 14.13 24.65 -4.08
C VAL A 289 13.05 25.66 -4.46
N GLU A 290 13.23 26.41 -5.56
CA GLU A 290 12.29 27.45 -5.96
C GLU A 290 10.93 26.87 -6.38
N SER A 291 10.93 25.85 -7.22
CA SER A 291 9.68 25.21 -7.67
C SER A 291 8.97 24.52 -6.52
N ASN A 292 9.73 23.86 -5.63
CA ASN A 292 9.13 23.13 -4.52
C ASN A 292 8.66 24.05 -3.38
N LEU A 293 9.20 25.27 -3.24
CA LEU A 293 8.60 26.32 -2.39
C LEU A 293 7.23 26.76 -2.91
N ILE A 294 7.04 26.86 -4.22
CA ILE A 294 5.73 27.16 -4.81
C ILE A 294 4.76 26.01 -4.52
N MET A 295 5.20 24.76 -4.72
CA MET A 295 4.37 23.59 -4.41
C MET A 295 4.03 23.50 -2.91
N PHE A 296 5.01 23.74 -2.02
CA PHE A 296 4.80 23.79 -0.59
C PHE A 296 3.68 24.76 -0.20
N ASN A 297 3.72 26.00 -0.69
CA ASN A 297 2.69 26.99 -0.40
C ASN A 297 1.32 26.55 -0.93
N LYS A 298 1.27 25.98 -2.14
CA LYS A 298 0.03 25.44 -2.71
C LYS A 298 -0.57 24.34 -1.84
N LEU A 299 0.25 23.41 -1.32
CA LEU A 299 -0.19 22.33 -0.45
C LEU A 299 -0.65 22.86 0.92
N LEU A 300 0.07 23.84 1.47
CA LEU A 300 -0.27 24.50 2.73
C LEU A 300 -1.63 25.25 2.62
N GLU A 301 -1.86 25.99 1.55
CA GLU A 301 -3.13 26.68 1.27
C GLU A 301 -4.31 25.71 1.07
N ALA A 302 -4.02 24.51 0.54
CA ALA A 302 -5.02 23.47 0.30
C ALA A 302 -5.27 22.55 1.52
N ASP A 303 -4.57 22.76 2.64
CA ASP A 303 -4.58 21.89 3.81
C ASP A 303 -4.22 20.42 3.48
N ASP A 304 -3.34 20.20 2.50
CA ASP A 304 -2.83 18.86 2.18
C ASP A 304 -1.57 18.59 3.00
N ILE A 305 -1.67 17.64 3.93
CA ILE A 305 -0.63 17.28 4.90
C ILE A 305 0.73 16.92 4.28
N LEU A 306 0.78 16.60 2.97
CA LEU A 306 2.02 16.42 2.22
C LEU A 306 2.96 17.64 2.33
N TRP A 307 2.44 18.84 2.65
CA TRP A 307 3.28 20.02 2.89
C TRP A 307 4.38 19.78 3.92
N LEU A 308 4.16 18.91 4.92
CA LEU A 308 5.15 18.58 5.95
C LEU A 308 6.39 17.91 5.37
N ASN A 309 6.21 16.97 4.44
CA ASN A 309 7.32 16.29 3.77
C ASN A 309 8.08 17.27 2.86
N ILE A 310 7.36 18.12 2.13
CA ILE A 310 8.01 19.11 1.28
C ILE A 310 8.82 20.11 2.13
N LEU A 311 8.29 20.55 3.27
CA LEU A 311 9.01 21.41 4.20
C LEU A 311 10.24 20.73 4.78
N ASP A 312 10.13 19.46 5.17
CA ASP A 312 11.26 18.68 5.66
C ASP A 312 12.39 18.57 4.63
N LYS A 313 12.03 18.29 3.36
CA LYS A 313 13.00 18.32 2.26
C LYS A 313 13.59 19.71 2.07
N LEU A 314 12.77 20.76 2.01
CA LEU A 314 13.26 22.14 1.91
C LEU A 314 14.26 22.49 3.02
N ASN A 315 13.99 22.09 4.25
CA ASN A 315 14.88 22.25 5.39
C ASN A 315 16.18 21.42 5.25
N THR A 316 16.10 20.26 4.59
CA THR A 316 17.25 19.38 4.32
C THR A 316 18.16 19.92 3.19
N TYR A 317 17.58 20.41 2.09
CA TYR A 317 18.32 20.87 0.90
C TYR A 317 18.72 22.35 0.96
N ALA A 318 17.94 23.19 1.63
CA ALA A 318 18.16 24.63 1.71
C ALA A 318 17.90 25.20 3.12
N PRO A 319 18.58 24.68 4.16
CA PRO A 319 18.39 25.15 5.54
C PRO A 319 18.72 26.63 5.73
N GLU A 320 19.55 27.20 4.86
CA GLU A 320 19.97 28.60 4.93
C GLU A 320 19.03 29.56 4.19
N ASP A 321 18.05 29.05 3.44
CA ASP A 321 17.06 29.90 2.75
C ASP A 321 16.18 30.63 3.78
N VAL A 322 16.06 31.95 3.64
CA VAL A 322 15.33 32.80 4.59
C VAL A 322 13.87 32.40 4.70
N ARG A 323 13.24 31.95 3.62
CA ARG A 323 11.83 31.52 3.60
C ARG A 323 11.67 30.22 4.37
N VAL A 324 12.57 29.26 4.14
CA VAL A 324 12.58 27.97 4.84
C VAL A 324 12.77 28.16 6.34
N LYS A 325 13.71 29.01 6.75
CA LYS A 325 13.91 29.38 8.17
C LYS A 325 12.65 29.94 8.81
N GLN A 326 11.95 30.85 8.12
CA GLN A 326 10.69 31.43 8.61
C GLN A 326 9.61 30.36 8.83
N TYR A 327 9.45 29.42 7.90
CA TYR A 327 8.50 28.32 8.07
C TYR A 327 8.88 27.39 9.24
N MET A 328 10.17 27.09 9.40
CA MET A 328 10.66 26.28 10.53
C MET A 328 10.48 26.98 11.88
N GLU A 329 10.72 28.29 11.96
CA GLU A 329 10.44 29.10 13.16
C GLU A 329 8.94 29.09 13.50
N CYS A 330 8.06 29.21 12.50
CA CYS A 330 6.63 29.09 12.71
C CYS A 330 6.23 27.70 13.23
N LEU A 331 6.81 26.63 12.68
CA LEU A 331 6.54 25.25 13.12
C LEU A 331 6.95 25.03 14.58
N GLY A 332 8.12 25.53 15.00
CA GLY A 332 8.60 25.44 16.38
C GLY A 332 7.81 26.28 17.40
N ASN A 333 6.98 27.23 16.94
CA ASN A 333 6.07 27.99 17.79
C ASN A 333 4.69 27.34 17.93
N ILE A 334 4.41 26.25 17.21
CA ILE A 334 3.15 25.51 17.22
C ILE A 334 3.24 24.23 18.09
N SER A 335 4.45 23.80 18.48
CA SER A 335 4.71 22.60 19.28
C SER A 335 4.56 22.80 20.79
#